data_AF-A0A9W6R8V3-F1
#
_entry.id   AF-A0A9W6R8V3-F1
#
_cell.length_a   1.000
_cell.length_b   1.000
_cell.length_c   1.000
_cell.angle_alpha   90.00
_cell.angle_beta   90.00
_cell.angle_gamma   90.00
#
_symmetry.space_group_name_H-M   'P 1'
#
loop_
_entity.id
_entity.type
_entity.pdbx_description
1 polymer ?
#
loop_
_entity_poly.entity_id
_entity_poly.type
_entity_poly.pdbx_seq_one_letter_code
_entity_poly.pdbx_strand_id
1 'polypeptide(L)'
;MRRPQPPGIRQVALLSSVSVLDPDADHPVPLLNRTIEQAVQRSGLDWTFLRPGSFATNTRTWWADSIRADNVVRLPYPLAQSAPVHEKDIAALAVTDLTEPGHSHQTSTAMALAPQRGEMLARQSMP
;
A
#
# COMPACT_ATOMS: atom_id res chain seq x y z
N MET A 1 8.70 -6.90 43.78
CA MET A 1 8.98 -5.79 42.85
C MET A 1 8.53 -6.19 41.46
N ARG A 2 7.63 -5.42 40.82
CA ARG A 2 7.08 -5.73 39.49
C ARG A 2 7.99 -5.10 38.42
N ARG A 3 8.41 -5.86 37.42
CA ARG A 3 9.27 -5.38 36.32
C ARG A 3 8.49 -4.31 35.52
N PRO A 4 9.13 -3.20 35.08
CA PRO A 4 8.46 -2.25 34.19
C PRO A 4 8.01 -2.99 32.92
N GLN A 5 6.72 -2.91 32.58
CA GLN A 5 6.29 -3.36 31.25
C GLN A 5 6.79 -2.35 30.22
N PRO A 6 7.24 -2.82 29.04
CA PRO A 6 7.47 -1.90 27.93
C PRO A 6 6.18 -1.13 27.63
N PRO A 7 6.26 0.15 27.22
CA PRO A 7 5.09 0.87 26.79
C PRO A 7 4.40 0.08 25.66
N GLY A 8 3.07 -0.01 25.72
CA GLY A 8 2.28 -0.64 24.67
C GLY A 8 2.47 0.05 23.31
N ILE A 9 2.14 -0.67 22.24
CA ILE A 9 2.08 -0.10 20.89
C ILE A 9 1.07 1.05 20.91
N ARG A 10 1.45 2.21 20.37
CA ARG A 10 0.60 3.41 20.30
C ARG A 10 0.06 3.68 18.90
N GLN A 11 0.82 3.32 17.86
CA GLN A 11 0.49 3.59 16.47
C GLN A 11 0.82 2.40 15.57
N VAL A 12 0.06 2.22 14.48
CA VAL A 12 0.31 1.25 13.40
C VAL A 12 0.24 1.90 12.03
N ALA A 13 1.28 1.76 11.22
CA ALA A 13 1.20 1.99 9.77
C ALA A 13 1.03 0.64 9.06
N LEU A 14 -0.13 0.43 8.43
CA LEU A 14 -0.46 -0.83 7.76
C LEU A 14 -0.24 -0.69 6.24
N LEU A 15 0.61 -1.55 5.70
CA LEU A 15 0.69 -1.77 4.26
C LEU A 15 -0.51 -2.62 3.80
N SER A 16 -1.50 -1.94 3.25
CA SER A 16 -2.71 -2.50 2.64
C SER A 16 -2.55 -2.56 1.13
N SER A 17 -3.64 -2.43 0.38
CA SER A 17 -3.68 -2.49 -1.09
C SER A 17 -4.78 -1.59 -1.63
N VAL A 18 -4.55 -0.96 -2.79
CA VAL A 18 -5.60 -0.19 -3.49
C VAL A 18 -6.81 -1.06 -3.84
N SER A 19 -6.66 -2.39 -3.93
CA SER A 19 -7.74 -3.33 -4.23
C SER A 19 -8.89 -3.27 -3.22
N VAL A 20 -8.67 -2.79 -1.98
CA VAL A 20 -9.77 -2.65 -1.01
C VAL A 20 -10.82 -1.64 -1.46
N LEU A 21 -10.46 -0.72 -2.36
CA LEU A 21 -11.35 0.29 -2.93
C LEU A 21 -12.28 -0.26 -4.01
N ASP A 22 -12.02 -1.45 -4.54
CA ASP A 22 -12.86 -2.07 -5.58
C ASP A 22 -14.07 -2.76 -4.95
N PRO A 23 -15.28 -2.16 -5.00
CA PRO A 23 -16.45 -2.67 -4.28
C PRO A 23 -16.91 -4.04 -4.79
N ASP A 24 -16.58 -4.39 -6.03
CA ASP A 24 -17.04 -5.59 -6.72
C ASP A 24 -15.99 -6.73 -6.68
N ALA A 25 -14.83 -6.48 -6.06
CA ALA A 25 -13.78 -7.47 -5.97
C ALA A 25 -14.14 -8.60 -5.00
N ASP A 26 -14.66 -9.70 -5.55
CA ASP A 26 -14.82 -11.00 -4.89
C ASP A 26 -13.52 -11.84 -5.01
N HIS A 27 -12.40 -11.21 -4.68
CA HIS A 27 -11.08 -11.83 -4.67
C HIS A 27 -10.52 -11.92 -3.25
N PRO A 28 -9.79 -13.01 -2.90
CA PRO A 28 -9.26 -13.21 -1.55
C PRO A 28 -8.39 -12.06 -1.02
N VAL A 29 -7.64 -11.39 -1.91
CA VAL A 29 -6.72 -10.31 -1.56
C VAL A 29 -7.45 -9.06 -1.03
N PRO A 30 -8.41 -8.46 -1.77
CA PRO A 30 -9.23 -7.36 -1.23
C PRO A 30 -9.96 -7.71 0.07
N LEU A 31 -10.54 -8.92 0.17
CA LEU A 31 -11.28 -9.36 1.36
C LEU A 31 -10.38 -9.45 2.60
N LEU A 32 -9.19 -10.03 2.45
CA LEU A 32 -8.20 -10.12 3.52
C LEU A 32 -7.77 -8.74 4.00
N ASN A 33 -7.40 -7.85 3.07
CA ASN A 33 -6.94 -6.50 3.42
C ASN A 33 -8.03 -5.69 4.13
N ARG A 34 -9.30 -5.74 3.68
CA ARG A 34 -10.43 -5.10 4.38
C ARG A 34 -10.61 -5.63 5.80
N THR A 35 -10.49 -6.94 5.98
CA THR A 35 -10.64 -7.57 7.30
C THR A 35 -9.56 -7.10 8.26
N ILE A 36 -8.31 -7.00 7.78
CA ILE A 36 -7.18 -6.49 8.59
C ILE A 36 -7.36 -5.00 8.89
N GLU A 37 -7.70 -4.17 7.91
CA GLU A 37 -7.96 -2.74 8.12
C GLU A 37 -9.05 -2.52 9.17
N GLN A 38 -10.16 -3.25 9.08
CA GLN A 38 -11.24 -3.18 10.07
C GLN A 38 -10.79 -3.63 11.47
N ALA A 39 -9.93 -4.65 11.57
CA ALA A 39 -9.38 -5.08 12.85
C ALA A 39 -8.49 -4.00 13.47
N VAL A 40 -7.65 -3.33 12.66
CA VAL A 40 -6.82 -2.21 13.10
C VAL A 40 -7.68 -1.02 13.53
N GLN A 41 -8.72 -0.68 12.78
CA GLN A 41 -9.66 0.38 13.14
C GLN A 41 -10.33 0.14 14.50
N ARG A 42 -10.70 -1.11 14.80
CA ARG A 42 -11.33 -1.50 16.07
C ARG A 42 -10.33 -1.67 17.24
N SER A 43 -9.03 -1.57 16.99
CA SER A 43 -8.00 -1.82 18.03
C SER A 43 -7.84 -0.69 19.05
N GLY A 44 -8.34 0.52 18.74
CA GLY A 44 -8.13 1.72 19.55
C GLY A 44 -6.72 2.33 19.45
N LEU A 45 -5.88 1.82 18.54
CA LEU A 45 -4.58 2.39 18.22
C LEU A 45 -4.73 3.59 17.26
N ASP A 46 -3.77 4.51 17.29
CA ASP A 46 -3.55 5.41 16.16
C ASP A 46 -3.16 4.58 14.94
N TRP A 47 -3.73 4.86 13.77
CA TRP A 47 -3.45 4.06 12.58
C TRP A 47 -3.34 4.89 11.31
N THR A 48 -2.57 4.38 10.35
CA THR A 48 -2.51 4.91 8.99
C THR A 48 -2.50 3.75 7.99
N PHE A 49 -3.26 3.87 6.90
CA PHE A 49 -3.34 2.86 5.84
C PHE A 49 -2.62 3.30 4.58
N LEU A 50 -1.62 2.53 4.17
CA LEU A 50 -0.90 2.70 2.91
C LEU A 50 -1.49 1.73 1.89
N ARG A 51 -2.15 2.23 0.85
CA ARG A 51 -2.82 1.43 -0.19
C ARG A 51 -2.10 1.58 -1.53
N PRO A 52 -0.95 0.91 -1.75
CA PRO A 52 -0.26 0.95 -3.02
C PRO A 52 -1.02 0.20 -4.13
N GLY A 53 -0.76 0.60 -5.37
CA GLY A 53 -1.00 -0.21 -6.56
C GLY A 53 0.10 -1.27 -6.76
N SER A 54 0.45 -1.58 -8.01
CA SER A 54 1.57 -2.49 -8.32
C SER A 54 2.91 -1.89 -7.89
N PHE A 55 3.85 -2.71 -7.42
CA PHE A 55 5.22 -2.27 -7.15
C PHE A 55 6.08 -2.33 -8.41
N ALA A 56 6.96 -1.34 -8.59
CA ALA A 56 7.94 -1.35 -9.69
C ALA A 56 8.84 -2.61 -9.66
N THR A 57 9.16 -3.10 -8.46
CA THR A 57 9.98 -4.31 -8.25
C THR A 57 9.32 -5.60 -8.78
N ASN A 58 8.01 -5.65 -8.98
CA ASN A 58 7.33 -6.80 -9.56
C ASN A 58 7.88 -7.13 -10.96
N THR A 59 8.26 -6.10 -11.74
CA THR A 59 8.87 -6.28 -13.06
C THR A 59 10.20 -7.04 -12.99
N ARG A 60 11.02 -6.74 -11.98
CA ARG A 60 12.28 -7.44 -11.73
C ARG A 60 12.02 -8.88 -11.31
N THR A 61 11.08 -9.11 -10.41
CA THR A 61 10.77 -10.46 -9.90
C THR A 61 10.19 -11.37 -11.00
N TRP A 62 9.33 -10.83 -11.86
CA TRP A 62 8.58 -11.65 -12.82
C TRP A 62 9.23 -11.74 -14.19
N TRP A 63 9.96 -10.71 -14.64
CA TRP A 63 10.39 -10.62 -16.03
C TRP A 63 11.91 -10.59 -16.22
N ALA A 64 12.71 -10.34 -15.17
CA ALA A 64 14.15 -10.15 -15.33
C ALA A 64 14.84 -11.34 -16.01
N ASP A 65 14.46 -12.58 -15.65
CA ASP A 65 15.11 -13.76 -16.20
C ASP A 65 14.72 -14.02 -17.66
N SER A 66 13.44 -13.87 -18.01
CA SER A 66 12.98 -14.03 -19.41
C SER A 66 13.51 -12.92 -20.32
N ILE A 67 13.63 -11.68 -19.82
CA ILE A 67 14.27 -10.59 -20.57
C ILE A 67 15.75 -10.92 -20.82
N ARG A 68 16.48 -11.43 -19.82
CA ARG A 68 17.91 -11.77 -19.97
C ARG A 68 18.14 -12.97 -20.89
N ALA A 69 17.31 -14.00 -20.76
CA ALA A 69 17.48 -15.24 -21.50
C ALA A 69 16.98 -15.11 -22.95
N ASP A 70 15.80 -14.53 -23.12
CA ASP A 70 15.02 -14.63 -24.36
C ASP A 70 14.68 -13.28 -24.99
N ASN A 71 14.91 -12.17 -24.27
CA ASN A 71 14.49 -10.82 -24.67
C ASN A 71 12.99 -10.71 -24.99
N VAL A 72 12.16 -11.49 -24.30
CA VAL A 72 10.71 -11.55 -24.50
C VAL A 72 10.00 -11.48 -23.14
N VAL A 73 8.86 -10.78 -23.09
CA VAL A 73 7.93 -10.84 -21.97
C VAL A 73 6.57 -11.29 -22.51
N ARG A 74 5.99 -12.32 -21.90
CA ARG A 74 4.69 -12.87 -22.28
C ARG A 74 3.65 -12.50 -21.22
N LEU A 75 2.62 -11.77 -21.62
CA LEU A 75 1.55 -11.31 -20.73
C LEU A 75 0.18 -11.73 -21.30
N PRO A 76 -0.77 -12.13 -20.45
CA PRO A 76 -2.14 -12.39 -20.89
C PRO A 76 -2.83 -11.12 -21.40
N TYR A 77 -2.47 -9.96 -20.84
CA TYR A 77 -3.02 -8.65 -21.21
C TYR A 77 -1.86 -7.65 -21.44
N PRO A 78 -1.18 -7.69 -22.60
CA PRO A 78 0.01 -6.88 -22.85
C PRO A 78 -0.28 -5.37 -22.96
N LEU A 79 -1.54 -4.99 -23.19
CA LEU A 79 -1.99 -3.61 -23.26
C LEU A 79 -2.62 -3.10 -21.95
N ALA A 80 -2.66 -3.93 -20.90
CA ALA A 80 -3.19 -3.51 -19.61
C ALA A 80 -2.32 -2.38 -19.04
N GLN A 81 -2.97 -1.31 -18.61
CA GLN A 81 -2.29 -0.18 -17.99
C GLN A 81 -2.20 -0.38 -16.49
N SER A 82 -1.04 -0.06 -15.93
CA SER A 82 -0.83 0.02 -14.49
C SER A 82 0.02 1.24 -14.19
N ALA A 83 0.08 1.58 -12.91
CA ALA A 83 0.81 2.73 -12.38
C ALA A 83 1.80 2.25 -11.30
N PRO A 84 2.90 1.56 -11.68
CA PRO A 84 3.77 0.92 -10.71
C PRO A 84 4.50 1.94 -9.83
N VAL A 85 4.35 1.83 -8.52
CA VAL A 85 5.00 2.73 -7.55
C VAL A 85 6.36 2.18 -7.11
N HIS A 86 7.34 3.07 -6.92
CA HIS A 86 8.63 2.67 -6.36
C HIS A 86 8.45 2.36 -4.86
N GLU A 87 8.98 1.23 -4.42
CA GLU A 87 8.94 0.79 -3.02
C GLU A 87 9.57 1.79 -2.04
N LYS A 88 10.52 2.61 -2.50
CA LYS A 88 11.12 3.68 -1.70
C LYS A 88 10.13 4.79 -1.38
N ASP A 89 9.22 5.10 -2.29
CA ASP A 89 8.21 6.13 -2.07
C ASP A 89 7.18 5.65 -1.04
N ILE A 90 6.83 4.35 -1.07
CA ILE A 90 5.97 3.73 -0.06
C ILE A 90 6.66 3.70 1.30
N ALA A 91 7.95 3.38 1.35
CA ALA A 91 8.73 3.44 2.59
C ALA A 91 8.82 4.86 3.14
N ALA A 92 9.00 5.87 2.28
CA ALA A 92 9.01 7.27 2.68
C ALA A 92 7.67 7.70 3.28
N LEU A 93 6.54 7.33 2.67
CA LEU A 93 5.21 7.57 3.23
C LEU A 93 5.05 6.91 4.61
N ALA A 94 5.47 5.64 4.76
CA ALA A 94 5.41 4.95 6.03
C ALA A 94 6.25 5.64 7.13
N VAL A 95 7.44 6.15 6.78
CA VAL A 95 8.30 6.90 7.69
C VAL A 95 7.63 8.21 8.10
N THR A 96 7.09 8.97 7.15
CA THR A 96 6.35 10.21 7.44
C THR A 96 5.17 9.93 8.37
N ASP A 97 4.36 8.92 8.08
CA ASP A 97 3.18 8.58 8.89
C ASP A 97 3.54 8.20 10.34
N LEU A 98 4.68 7.53 10.54
CA LEU A 98 5.13 7.05 11.86
C LEU A 98 5.95 8.08 12.65
N THR A 99 6.50 9.10 11.99
CA THR A 99 7.46 10.04 12.64
C THR A 99 6.97 11.47 12.71
N GLU A 100 6.00 11.85 11.87
CA GLU A 100 5.44 13.20 11.84
C GLU A 100 4.03 13.24 12.44
N PRO A 101 3.71 14.25 13.26
CA PRO A 101 2.38 14.38 13.86
C PRO A 101 1.29 14.63 12.80
N GLY A 102 0.05 14.31 13.14
CA GLY A 102 -1.12 14.63 12.32
C GLY A 102 -1.53 13.55 11.31
N HIS A 103 -0.80 12.44 11.20
CA HIS A 103 -1.09 11.35 10.27
C HIS A 103 -1.97 10.21 10.84
N SER A 104 -2.42 10.34 12.10
CA SER A 104 -3.35 9.41 12.72
C SER A 104 -4.70 9.41 12.00
N HIS A 105 -5.28 8.21 11.86
CA HIS A 105 -6.57 7.94 11.22
C HIS A 105 -6.67 8.39 9.76
N GLN A 106 -5.53 8.44 9.06
CA GLN A 106 -5.49 8.78 7.63
C GLN A 106 -5.35 7.54 6.74
N THR A 107 -5.79 7.69 5.49
CA THR A 107 -5.51 6.73 4.42
C THR A 107 -4.75 7.43 3.30
N SER A 108 -3.61 6.85 2.93
CA SER A 108 -2.77 7.29 1.83
C SER A 108 -2.84 6.25 0.71
N THR A 109 -3.31 6.66 -0.46
CA THR A 109 -3.28 5.82 -1.67
C THR A 109 -2.10 6.24 -2.53
N ALA A 110 -1.26 5.29 -2.92
CA ALA A 110 -0.03 5.55 -3.66
C ALA A 110 0.00 4.77 -4.97
N MET A 111 -0.05 5.49 -6.09
CA MET A 111 0.09 4.96 -7.44
C MET A 111 1.04 5.90 -8.18
N ALA A 112 1.93 5.38 -9.04
CA ALA A 112 2.72 6.27 -9.87
C ALA A 112 1.79 7.05 -10.81
N LEU A 113 2.00 8.35 -10.96
CA LEU A 113 1.20 9.16 -11.88
C LEU A 113 1.33 8.56 -13.28
N ALA A 114 0.26 7.99 -13.82
CA ALA A 114 0.20 7.74 -15.25
C ALA A 114 0.28 9.12 -15.94
N PRO A 115 1.04 9.29 -17.04
CA PRO A 115 1.26 10.59 -17.68
C PRO A 115 -0.01 11.24 -18.27
N GLN A 116 -1.22 10.77 -17.95
CA GLN A 116 -2.48 11.24 -18.55
C GLN A 116 -3.47 11.95 -17.62
N ARG A 117 -3.16 12.26 -16.35
CA ARG A 117 -3.91 13.27 -15.58
C ARG A 117 -3.13 13.67 -14.34
N GLY A 118 -3.03 14.98 -14.12
CA GLY A 118 -2.22 15.61 -13.09
C GLY A 118 -2.45 15.04 -11.68
N GLU A 119 -1.36 15.05 -10.93
CA GLU A 119 -1.23 14.95 -9.47
C GLU A 119 -2.52 14.57 -8.72
N MET A 120 -2.54 13.34 -8.20
CA MET A 120 -3.40 13.03 -7.06
C MET A 120 -2.74 12.03 -6.13
N LEU A 121 -1.82 12.54 -5.29
CA LEU A 121 -1.61 11.98 -3.96
C LEU A 121 -2.87 12.28 -3.14
N ALA A 122 -3.92 11.47 -3.30
CA ALA A 122 -5.15 11.62 -2.52
C ALA A 122 -4.89 11.11 -1.10
N ARG A 123 -4.60 12.05 -0.19
CA ARG A 123 -4.80 11.82 1.25
C ARG A 123 -6.28 11.96 1.52
N GLN A 124 -6.92 10.90 1.97
CA GLN A 124 -8.31 10.95 2.41
C GLN A 124 -8.33 10.80 3.94
N SER A 125 -8.87 11.81 4.62
CA SER A 125 -9.24 11.73 6.02
C SER A 125 -10.65 11.13 6.10
N MET A 126 -10.85 10.08 6.90
CA MET A 126 -12.21 9.65 7.26
C MET A 126 -12.74 10.53 8.40
N PRO A 127 -14.05 10.84 8.42
CA PRO A 127 -14.69 11.53 9.54
C PRO A 127 -14.74 10.66 10.81
#